data_AF-A0A0U3LTJ9-F1
#
_entry.id   AF-A0A0U3LTJ9-F1
#
_cell.length_a   1.000
_cell.length_b   1.000
_cell.length_c   1.000
_cell.angle_alpha   90.00
_cell.angle_beta   90.00
_cell.angle_gamma   90.00
#
_symmetry.space_group_name_H-M   'P 1'
#
loop_
_entity.id
_entity.type
_entity.pdbx_description
1 polymer ?
#
loop_
_entity_poly.entity_id
_entity_poly.type
_entity_poly.pdbx_seq_one_letter_code
_entity_poly.pdbx_strand_id
1 'polypeptide(L)'
;MSDPLNREKKNPLADVAASPDATARYLADVQRVLLDIGGNLEILAREIHLHCRHTHVEGDRFYDAWMRARPVEKALKDVLKNVEGVTKGLEKSAYQRRAHDEAVAAADAKRKEKALEKARKKNPPQLNSTQGNTGQVPQQGNVRYDEPASIYDLRSDRRSA
;
A
#
# COMPACT_ATOMS: atom_id res chain seq x y z
N MET A 1 -30.33 -8.37 -35.97
CA MET A 1 -30.22 -9.75 -35.47
C MET A 1 -28.78 -9.96 -35.05
N SER A 2 -28.52 -9.89 -33.75
CA SER A 2 -27.19 -10.04 -33.15
C SER A 2 -26.90 -11.53 -32.95
N ASP A 3 -25.75 -11.96 -33.45
CA ASP A 3 -25.30 -13.35 -33.48
C ASP A 3 -25.24 -13.96 -32.07
N PRO A 4 -25.94 -15.08 -31.77
CA PRO A 4 -26.00 -15.66 -30.41
C PRO A 4 -24.76 -16.47 -30.02
N LEU A 5 -23.72 -16.48 -30.86
CA LEU A 5 -22.52 -17.31 -30.66
C LEU A 5 -21.30 -16.56 -30.11
N ASN A 6 -21.34 -15.23 -30.00
CA ASN A 6 -20.29 -14.48 -29.30
C ASN A 6 -20.66 -14.31 -27.81
N ARG A 7 -20.90 -15.44 -27.12
CA ARG A 7 -20.87 -15.48 -25.66
C ARG A 7 -19.39 -15.40 -25.29
N GLU A 8 -18.84 -14.19 -25.36
CA GLU A 8 -17.49 -13.87 -24.96
C GLU A 8 -17.18 -14.62 -23.67
N LYS A 9 -16.06 -15.35 -23.63
CA LYS A 9 -15.56 -16.00 -22.42
C LYS A 9 -15.23 -14.91 -21.40
N LYS A 10 -16.27 -14.36 -20.76
CA LYS A 10 -16.15 -13.31 -19.76
C LYS A 10 -15.41 -13.95 -18.58
N ASN A 11 -14.22 -13.43 -18.30
CA ASN A 11 -13.42 -13.91 -17.18
C ASN A 11 -14.30 -13.81 -15.90
N PRO A 12 -14.55 -14.92 -15.18
CA PRO A 12 -15.47 -14.95 -14.06
C PRO A 12 -15.05 -14.00 -12.92
N LEU A 13 -13.77 -13.61 -12.87
CA LEU A 13 -13.23 -12.70 -11.86
C LEU A 13 -13.03 -11.27 -12.37
N ALA A 14 -13.45 -10.95 -13.60
CA ALA A 14 -13.33 -9.60 -14.15
C ALA A 14 -14.10 -8.59 -13.30
N ASP A 15 -15.33 -8.93 -12.91
CA ASP A 15 -16.19 -8.06 -12.11
C ASP A 15 -15.64 -7.89 -10.68
N VAL A 16 -14.98 -8.92 -10.14
CA VAL A 16 -14.30 -8.87 -8.83
C VAL A 16 -13.07 -7.96 -8.88
N ALA A 17 -12.24 -8.09 -9.93
CA ALA A 17 -11.01 -7.31 -10.09
C ALA A 17 -11.30 -5.81 -10.33
N ALA A 18 -12.42 -5.50 -10.98
CA ALA A 18 -12.84 -4.13 -11.27
C ALA A 18 -13.12 -3.31 -10.00
N SER A 19 -13.58 -3.94 -8.91
CA SER A 19 -13.92 -3.25 -7.67
C SER A 19 -12.96 -3.60 -6.53
N PRO A 20 -12.36 -2.60 -5.84
CA PRO A 20 -11.49 -2.87 -4.69
C PRO A 20 -12.24 -3.54 -3.53
N ASP A 21 -13.50 -3.17 -3.32
CA ASP A 21 -14.35 -3.77 -2.27
C ASP A 21 -14.75 -5.20 -2.61
N ALA A 22 -15.06 -5.50 -3.88
CA ALA A 22 -15.33 -6.87 -4.31
C ALA A 22 -14.09 -7.75 -4.19
N THR A 23 -12.92 -7.23 -4.56
CA THR A 23 -11.63 -7.91 -4.37
C THR A 23 -11.38 -8.20 -2.89
N ALA A 24 -11.59 -7.24 -1.99
CA ALA A 24 -11.37 -7.44 -0.56
C ALA A 24 -12.30 -8.52 0.02
N ARG A 25 -13.59 -8.52 -0.34
CA ARG A 25 -14.54 -9.56 0.08
C ARG A 25 -14.13 -10.94 -0.41
N TYR A 26 -13.81 -11.05 -1.71
CA TYR A 26 -13.37 -12.31 -2.31
C TYR A 26 -12.11 -12.87 -1.62
N LEU A 27 -11.11 -12.02 -1.36
CA LEU A 27 -9.90 -12.44 -0.67
C LEU A 27 -10.15 -12.84 0.79
N ALA A 28 -11.09 -12.18 1.48
CA ALA A 28 -11.48 -12.54 2.83
C ALA A 28 -12.19 -13.92 2.89
N ASP A 29 -13.05 -14.21 1.91
CA ASP A 29 -13.70 -15.52 1.79
C ASP A 29 -12.67 -16.63 1.53
N VAL A 30 -11.71 -16.38 0.62
CA VAL A 30 -10.60 -17.31 0.37
C VAL A 30 -9.75 -17.49 1.63
N GLN A 31 -9.44 -16.41 2.35
CA GLN A 31 -8.68 -16.47 3.59
C GLN A 31 -9.39 -17.33 4.64
N ARG A 32 -10.72 -17.19 4.79
CA ARG A 32 -11.50 -18.00 5.72
C ARG A 32 -11.38 -19.49 5.41
N VAL A 33 -11.57 -19.87 4.14
CA VAL A 33 -11.43 -21.26 3.70
C VAL A 33 -10.02 -21.79 3.97
N LEU A 34 -8.98 -20.97 3.72
CA LEU A 34 -7.60 -21.37 3.99
C LEU A 34 -7.31 -21.53 5.49
N LEU A 35 -7.90 -20.71 6.35
CA LEU A 35 -7.77 -20.86 7.80
C LEU A 35 -8.46 -22.13 8.30
N ASP A 36 -9.65 -22.44 7.78
CA ASP A 36 -10.35 -23.69 8.10
C ASP A 36 -9.55 -24.92 7.65
N ILE A 37 -8.98 -24.88 6.44
CA ILE A 37 -8.06 -25.91 5.94
C ILE A 37 -6.81 -25.99 6.82
N GLY A 38 -6.25 -24.84 7.23
CA GLY A 38 -5.11 -24.76 8.13
C GLY A 38 -5.38 -25.48 9.46
N GLY A 39 -6.53 -25.23 10.07
CA GLY A 39 -6.95 -25.91 11.30
C GLY A 39 -7.06 -27.44 11.12
N ASN A 40 -7.64 -27.89 10.01
CA ASN A 40 -7.71 -29.32 9.68
C ASN A 40 -6.32 -29.94 9.49
N LEU A 41 -5.39 -29.22 8.85
CA LEU A 41 -4.01 -29.66 8.66
C LEU A 41 -3.23 -29.73 9.98
N GLU A 42 -3.50 -28.84 10.93
CA GLU A 42 -2.90 -28.90 12.27
C GLU A 42 -3.36 -30.13 13.05
N ILE A 43 -4.65 -30.47 12.96
CA ILE A 43 -5.20 -31.70 13.56
C ILE A 43 -4.52 -32.91 12.90
N LEU A 44 -4.48 -32.96 11.57
CA LEU A 44 -3.82 -34.03 10.83
C LEU A 44 -2.33 -34.16 11.19
N ALA A 45 -1.63 -33.05 11.42
CA ALA A 45 -0.23 -33.06 11.83
C ALA A 45 -0.02 -33.72 13.19
N ARG A 46 -0.92 -33.48 14.15
CA ARG A 46 -0.89 -34.17 15.45
C ARG A 46 -1.15 -35.65 15.31
N GLU A 47 -2.14 -36.05 14.50
CA GLU A 47 -2.46 -37.46 14.26
C GLU A 47 -1.30 -38.19 13.57
N ILE A 48 -0.69 -37.58 12.55
CA ILE A 48 0.48 -38.15 11.86
C ILE A 48 1.67 -38.27 12.82
N HIS A 49 1.90 -37.26 13.65
CA HIS A 49 2.96 -37.30 14.65
C HIS A 49 2.79 -38.48 15.61
N LEU A 50 1.58 -38.67 16.15
CA LEU A 50 1.28 -39.78 17.04
C LEU A 50 1.41 -41.11 16.28
N HIS A 51 0.72 -41.25 15.16
CA HIS A 51 0.69 -42.49 14.40
C HIS A 51 2.10 -42.90 13.93
N CYS A 52 2.80 -42.04 13.19
CA CYS A 52 4.10 -42.40 12.60
C CYS A 52 5.20 -42.65 13.63
N ARG A 53 5.16 -41.99 14.79
CA ARG A 53 6.15 -42.23 15.86
C ARG A 53 5.85 -43.48 16.69
N HIS A 54 4.59 -43.92 16.74
CA HIS A 54 4.17 -45.12 17.45
C HIS A 54 4.11 -46.38 16.57
N THR A 55 4.24 -46.23 15.25
CA THR A 55 4.35 -47.36 14.32
C THR A 55 5.77 -47.91 14.32
N HIS A 56 6.00 -48.89 15.20
CA HIS A 56 7.24 -49.65 15.30
C HIS A 56 7.22 -50.88 14.39
N VAL A 57 8.39 -51.20 13.84
CA VAL A 57 8.69 -52.42 13.09
C VAL A 57 9.56 -53.32 13.97
N GLU A 58 9.46 -54.64 13.79
CA GLU A 58 10.28 -55.61 14.51
C GLU A 58 11.77 -55.29 14.35
N GLY A 59 12.49 -55.21 15.47
CA GLY A 59 13.91 -54.84 15.50
C GLY A 59 14.19 -53.33 15.57
N ASP A 60 13.17 -52.46 15.56
CA ASP A 60 13.36 -51.02 15.75
C ASP A 60 13.94 -50.71 17.13
N ARG A 61 14.92 -49.81 17.15
CA ARG A 61 15.35 -49.10 18.36
C ARG A 61 14.36 -47.99 18.69
N PHE A 62 14.44 -47.47 19.91
CA PHE A 62 13.54 -46.42 20.40
C PHE A 62 13.47 -45.16 19.51
N TYR A 63 14.50 -44.87 18.71
CA TYR A 63 14.59 -43.68 17.85
C TYR A 63 14.28 -43.95 16.36
N ASP A 64 14.17 -45.21 15.93
CA ASP A 64 14.08 -45.54 14.49
C ASP A 64 12.74 -45.10 13.88
N ALA A 65 11.63 -45.38 14.57
CA ALA A 65 10.30 -44.91 14.18
C ALA A 65 10.24 -43.38 14.11
N TRP A 66 10.90 -42.70 15.06
CA TRP A 66 11.00 -41.24 15.07
C TRP A 66 11.77 -40.69 13.87
N MET A 67 12.91 -41.28 13.51
CA MET A 67 13.68 -40.86 12.34
C MET A 67 12.90 -41.05 11.03
N ARG A 68 12.11 -42.13 10.92
CA ARG A 68 11.23 -42.36 9.75
C ARG A 68 10.06 -41.38 9.68
N ALA A 69 9.53 -40.93 10.82
CA ALA A 69 8.43 -39.95 10.87
C ALA A 69 8.87 -38.53 10.45
N ARG A 70 10.12 -38.15 10.74
CA ARG A 70 10.65 -36.79 10.55
C ARG A 70 10.40 -36.16 9.16
N PRO A 71 10.62 -36.84 8.02
CA PRO A 71 10.39 -36.25 6.71
C PRO A 71 8.93 -35.85 6.47
N VAL A 72 7.99 -36.68 6.93
CA VAL A 72 6.55 -36.43 6.81
C VAL A 72 6.14 -35.26 7.69
N GLU A 73 6.59 -35.26 8.94
CA GLU A 73 6.33 -34.16 9.89
C GLU A 73 6.87 -32.82 9.36
N LYS A 74 8.08 -32.84 8.79
CA LYS A 74 8.70 -31.66 8.21
C LYS A 74 7.89 -31.14 7.01
N ALA A 75 7.53 -32.01 6.08
CA ALA A 75 6.75 -31.63 4.91
C ALA A 75 5.42 -30.98 5.30
N LEU A 76 4.72 -31.55 6.30
CA LEU A 76 3.44 -31.01 6.76
C LEU A 76 3.62 -29.68 7.51
N LYS A 77 4.68 -29.53 8.30
CA LYS A 77 5.04 -28.25 8.91
C LYS A 77 5.33 -27.17 7.87
N ASP A 78 5.99 -27.51 6.78
CA ASP A 78 6.25 -26.57 5.68
C ASP A 78 4.95 -26.16 4.97
N VAL A 79 3.99 -27.09 4.79
CA VAL A 79 2.65 -26.76 4.28
C VAL A 79 1.92 -25.78 5.20
N LEU A 80 1.91 -26.02 6.51
CA LEU A 80 1.27 -25.12 7.49
C LEU A 80 1.88 -23.71 7.42
N LYS A 81 3.21 -23.61 7.35
CA LYS A 81 3.91 -22.33 7.17
C LYS A 81 3.52 -21.63 5.88
N ASN A 82 3.33 -22.38 4.79
CA ASN A 82 2.90 -21.82 3.51
C ASN A 82 1.45 -21.31 3.58
N VAL A 83 0.54 -22.05 4.24
CA VAL A 83 -0.84 -21.59 4.46
C VAL A 83 -0.85 -20.27 5.24
N GLU A 84 -0.08 -20.17 6.33
CA GLU A 84 0.08 -18.93 7.10
C GLU A 84 0.67 -17.79 6.24
N GLY A 85 1.64 -18.09 5.39
CA GLY A 85 2.23 -17.12 4.46
C GLY A 85 1.22 -16.61 3.43
N VAL A 86 0.40 -17.51 2.87
CA VAL A 86 -0.64 -17.16 1.89
C VAL A 86 -1.71 -16.30 2.54
N THR A 87 -2.21 -16.64 3.72
CA THR A 87 -3.26 -15.85 4.40
C THR A 87 -2.79 -14.42 4.69
N LYS A 88 -1.56 -14.24 5.20
CA LYS A 88 -0.95 -12.91 5.36
C LYS A 88 -0.78 -12.18 4.02
N GLY A 89 -0.42 -12.90 2.97
CA GLY A 89 -0.30 -12.36 1.62
C GLY A 89 -1.64 -11.84 1.06
N LEU A 90 -2.73 -12.55 1.33
CA LEU A 90 -4.08 -12.16 0.91
C LEU A 90 -4.50 -10.84 1.58
N GLU A 91 -4.33 -10.71 2.90
CA GLU A 91 -4.63 -9.46 3.63
C GLU A 91 -3.84 -8.28 3.07
N LYS A 92 -2.52 -8.47 2.88
CA LYS A 92 -1.64 -7.45 2.31
C LYS A 92 -2.09 -7.06 0.91
N SER A 93 -2.49 -8.02 0.07
CA SER A 93 -2.93 -7.75 -1.29
C SER A 93 -4.24 -6.94 -1.34
N ALA A 94 -5.20 -7.23 -0.46
CA ALA A 94 -6.44 -6.45 -0.33
C ALA A 94 -6.14 -5.00 0.07
N TYR A 95 -5.24 -4.79 1.04
CA TYR A 95 -4.79 -3.46 1.44
C TYR A 95 -4.13 -2.69 0.28
N GLN A 96 -3.20 -3.33 -0.44
CA GLN A 96 -2.49 -2.70 -1.56
C GLN A 96 -3.44 -2.36 -2.72
N ARG A 97 -4.43 -3.23 -3.01
CA ARG A 97 -5.44 -2.98 -4.04
C ARG A 97 -6.27 -1.73 -3.73
N ARG A 98 -6.63 -1.52 -2.46
CA ARG A 98 -7.35 -0.33 -2.02
C ARG A 98 -6.47 0.93 -2.09
N ALA A 99 -5.24 0.84 -1.59
CA ALA A 99 -4.28 1.94 -1.66
C ALA A 99 -4.01 2.39 -3.10
N HIS A 100 -3.99 1.45 -4.06
CA HIS A 100 -3.89 1.76 -5.48
C HIS A 100 -5.07 2.62 -5.97
N ASP A 101 -6.31 2.26 -5.66
CA ASP A 101 -7.48 3.04 -6.11
C ASP A 101 -7.54 4.42 -5.46
N GLU A 102 -7.19 4.52 -4.19
CA GLU A 102 -7.08 5.81 -3.51
C GLU A 102 -6.01 6.70 -4.16
N ALA A 103 -4.86 6.13 -4.56
CA ALA A 103 -3.82 6.86 -5.27
C ALA A 103 -4.27 7.30 -6.67
N VAL A 104 -5.03 6.47 -7.40
CA VAL A 104 -5.59 6.82 -8.71
C VAL A 104 -6.60 7.96 -8.58
N ALA A 105 -7.53 7.87 -7.62
CA ALA A 105 -8.50 8.95 -7.35
C ALA A 105 -7.80 10.27 -6.98
N ALA A 106 -6.75 10.21 -6.15
CA ALA A 106 -5.96 11.36 -5.79
C ALA A 106 -5.15 11.95 -6.97
N ALA A 107 -4.74 11.13 -7.94
CA ALA A 107 -4.01 11.60 -9.12
C ALA A 107 -4.85 12.55 -9.98
N ASP A 108 -6.15 12.27 -10.13
CA ASP A 108 -7.05 13.12 -10.88
C ASP A 108 -7.31 14.46 -10.19
N ALA A 109 -7.44 14.45 -8.86
CA ALA A 109 -7.52 15.68 -8.07
C ALA A 109 -6.24 16.54 -8.26
N LYS A 110 -5.06 15.91 -8.16
CA LYS A 110 -3.76 16.58 -8.38
C LYS A 110 -3.62 17.14 -9.80
N ARG A 111 -4.15 16.47 -10.82
CA ARG A 111 -4.15 16.99 -12.21
C ARG A 111 -5.01 18.24 -12.36
N LYS A 112 -6.20 18.25 -11.75
CA LYS A 112 -7.10 19.42 -11.75
C LYS A 112 -6.46 20.61 -11.02
N GLU A 113 -5.87 20.38 -9.86
CA GLU A 113 -5.15 21.41 -9.11
C GLU A 113 -3.97 21.98 -9.92
N LYS A 114 -3.14 21.12 -10.51
CA LYS A 114 -2.03 21.55 -11.38
C LYS A 114 -2.51 22.34 -12.61
N ALA A 115 -3.68 22.00 -13.17
CA ALA A 115 -4.25 22.74 -14.28
C ALA A 115 -4.70 24.15 -13.86
N LEU A 116 -5.31 24.27 -12.68
CA LEU A 116 -5.68 25.57 -12.09
C LEU A 116 -4.45 26.41 -11.75
N GLU A 117 -3.40 25.82 -11.18
CA GLU A 117 -2.13 26.51 -10.94
C GLU A 117 -1.47 26.98 -12.24
N LYS A 118 -1.46 26.14 -13.28
CA LYS A 118 -0.96 26.55 -14.60
C LYS A 118 -1.79 27.69 -15.19
N ALA A 119 -3.11 27.67 -15.01
CA ALA A 119 -3.98 28.78 -15.44
C ALA A 119 -3.69 30.07 -14.65
N ARG A 120 -3.50 29.98 -13.34
CA ARG A 120 -3.10 31.12 -12.47
C ARG A 120 -1.72 31.68 -12.81
N LYS A 121 -0.76 30.83 -13.19
CA LYS A 121 0.58 31.26 -13.64
C LYS A 121 0.55 31.89 -15.04
N LYS A 122 -0.32 31.40 -15.93
CA LYS A 122 -0.50 31.97 -17.28
C LYS A 122 -1.25 33.29 -17.28
N ASN A 123 -2.22 33.46 -16.37
CA ASN A 123 -2.92 34.71 -16.12
C ASN A 123 -2.56 35.19 -14.71
N PRO A 124 -1.36 35.77 -14.52
CA PRO A 124 -1.04 36.38 -13.24
C PRO A 124 -2.14 37.42 -12.94
N PRO A 125 -2.73 37.42 -11.74
CA PRO A 125 -3.69 38.45 -11.38
C PRO A 125 -2.98 39.78 -11.58
N GLN A 126 -3.52 40.63 -12.46
CA GLN A 126 -3.06 42.00 -12.58
C GLN A 126 -3.27 42.62 -11.21
N LEU A 127 -2.17 42.83 -10.48
CA LEU A 127 -2.16 43.72 -9.35
C LEU A 127 -2.62 45.05 -9.92
N ASN A 128 -3.87 45.43 -9.65
CA ASN A 128 -4.36 46.76 -9.98
C ASN A 128 -3.39 47.74 -9.32
N SER A 129 -2.49 48.31 -10.11
CA SER A 129 -1.70 49.47 -9.72
C SER A 129 -2.73 50.54 -9.42
N THR A 130 -2.89 50.88 -8.15
CA THR A 130 -3.64 52.03 -7.69
C THR A 130 -3.23 53.24 -8.53
N GLN A 131 -4.12 53.70 -9.40
CA GLN A 131 -4.00 54.98 -10.08
C GLN A 131 -4.02 56.07 -9.01
N GLY A 132 -2.90 56.77 -8.85
CA GLY A 132 -2.76 57.90 -7.95
C GLY A 132 -1.80 58.93 -8.54
N ASN A 133 -2.35 59.76 -9.43
CA ASN A 133 -1.92 61.09 -9.84
C ASN A 133 -0.46 61.39 -10.22
N THR A 134 -0.31 61.76 -11.50
CA THR A 134 0.70 62.69 -12.00
C THR A 134 0.65 64.02 -11.24
N GLY A 135 1.72 64.39 -10.55
CA GLY A 135 1.84 65.69 -9.91
C GLY A 135 3.27 65.97 -9.42
N GLN A 136 4.02 66.67 -10.26
CA GLN A 136 5.11 67.62 -9.96
C GLN A 136 6.17 67.27 -8.90
N VAL A 137 7.42 67.26 -9.38
CA VAL A 137 8.67 67.30 -8.60
C VAL A 137 8.72 68.53 -7.70
N PRO A 138 9.26 68.39 -6.47
CA PRO A 138 10.45 69.17 -6.15
C PRO A 138 11.60 68.32 -5.58
N GLN A 139 12.80 68.66 -6.02
CA GLN A 139 14.07 68.35 -5.38
C GLN A 139 14.05 68.76 -3.89
N GLN A 140 14.56 67.89 -3.01
CA GLN A 140 15.63 68.16 -2.01
C GLN A 140 15.51 67.20 -0.81
N GLY A 141 16.63 66.58 -0.44
CA GLY A 141 16.78 65.90 0.86
C GLY A 141 17.57 64.60 0.78
N ASN A 142 18.88 64.68 1.03
CA ASN A 142 19.75 63.55 1.35
C ASN A 142 19.09 62.60 2.37
N VAL A 143 18.86 61.34 2.02
CA VAL A 143 19.06 60.22 2.95
C VAL A 143 19.47 58.99 2.14
N ARG A 144 20.74 58.61 2.27
CA ARG A 144 21.23 57.28 1.89
C ARG A 144 20.43 56.25 2.69
N TYR A 145 19.72 55.35 2.01
CA TYR A 145 19.25 54.12 2.64
C TYR A 145 19.91 52.96 1.91
N ASP A 146 20.81 52.32 2.67
CA ASP A 146 21.59 51.14 2.34
C ASP A 146 20.68 49.95 2.00
N GLU A 147 21.31 48.99 1.33
CA GLU A 147 20.80 47.69 0.89
C GLU A 147 19.89 46.97 1.90
N PRO A 148 18.95 46.12 1.42
CA PRO A 148 18.06 45.39 2.31
C PRO A 148 18.86 44.43 3.20
N ALA A 149 18.77 44.64 4.51
CA ALA A 149 19.31 43.71 5.50
C ALA A 149 18.69 42.32 5.29
N SER A 150 19.52 41.38 4.86
CA SER A 150 19.18 39.97 4.76
C SER A 150 18.87 39.41 6.16
N ILE A 151 17.84 38.58 6.27
CA ILE A 151 17.37 37.94 7.52
C ILE A 151 18.47 37.17 8.30
N TYR A 152 19.62 36.92 7.67
CA TYR A 152 20.74 36.21 8.28
C TYR A 152 21.59 37.05 9.27
N ASP A 153 21.47 38.38 9.28
CA ASP A 153 22.27 39.24 10.18
C ASP A 153 21.70 39.41 11.60
N LEU A 154 20.47 38.94 11.87
CA LEU A 154 19.82 39.11 13.18
C LEU A 154 20.19 38.03 14.22
N ARG A 155 21.18 37.16 13.94
CA ARG A 155 21.53 36.02 14.82
C ARG A 155 22.81 36.20 15.63
N SER A 156 23.54 37.30 15.46
CA SER A 156 24.87 37.51 16.07
C SER A 156 24.82 38.06 17.52
N ASP A 157 23.76 38.75 17.93
CA ASP A 157 23.76 39.54 19.18
C ASP A 157 23.12 38.86 20.40
N ARG A 158 23.18 37.53 20.51
CA ARG A 158 22.72 36.80 21.72
C ARG A 158 23.74 35.82 22.32
N ARG A 159 25.03 36.16 22.32
CA ARG A 159 26.01 35.57 23.25
C ARG A 159 27.10 36.56 23.62
N SER A 160 26.87 37.36 24.66
CA SER A 160 27.89 37.89 25.58
C SER A 160 27.18 38.60 26.73
N ALA A 161 26.88 37.86 27.78
CA ALA A 161 26.68 38.34 29.14
C ALA A 161 27.30 37.30 30.07
#